data_AF-A0A5K1DVL3-F1
#
_entry.id   AF-A0A5K1DVL3-F1
#
_cell.length_a   1.000
_cell.length_b   1.000
_cell.length_c   1.000
_cell.angle_alpha   90.00
_cell.angle_beta   90.00
_cell.angle_gamma   90.00
#
_symmetry.space_group_name_H-M   'P 1'
#
loop_
_entity.id
_entity.type
_entity.pdbx_description
1 polymer ?
#
loop_
_entity_poly.entity_id
_entity_poly.type
_entity_poly.pdbx_seq_one_letter_code
_entity_poly.pdbx_strand_id
1 'polypeptide(L)'
;MACIKGTLRSASVAFSPDSPYLAAGTMAGAVDLSFSSSANLEVFKLDFQSDEWELPVVGECASSERFSRLSWGKPGPGSKEYALGLIAGGLVDGGINIWNPLRLM
;
A
#
# COMPACT_ATOMS: atom_id res chain seq x y z
N MET A 1 -24.98 7.18 -5.65
CA MET A 1 -24.50 8.17 -4.65
C MET A 1 -23.01 7.89 -4.49
N ALA A 2 -22.11 8.88 -4.52
CA ALA A 2 -20.69 8.59 -4.29
C ALA A 2 -20.51 8.17 -2.82
N CYS A 3 -20.11 6.92 -2.57
CA CYS A 3 -19.86 6.40 -1.23
C CYS A 3 -18.45 6.82 -0.76
N ILE A 4 -18.34 7.26 0.50
CA ILE A 4 -17.04 7.48 1.13
C ILE A 4 -16.47 6.12 1.52
N LYS A 5 -15.26 5.81 1.05
CA LYS A 5 -14.55 4.58 1.41
C LYS A 5 -13.52 4.84 2.49
N GLY A 6 -13.38 3.89 3.40
CA GLY A 6 -12.47 3.99 4.53
C GLY A 6 -11.82 2.65 4.86
N THR A 7 -10.68 2.73 5.54
CA THR A 7 -10.04 1.60 6.20
C THR A 7 -9.40 2.13 7.50
N LEU A 8 -9.50 1.36 8.58
CA LEU A 8 -8.95 1.76 9.88
C LEU A 8 -7.51 1.28 9.98
N ARG A 9 -6.57 2.08 9.46
CA ARG A 9 -5.13 1.80 9.50
C ARG A 9 -4.36 3.06 9.86
N SER A 10 -3.34 2.92 10.71
CA SER A 10 -2.30 3.93 10.86
C SER A 10 -1.19 3.62 9.85
N ALA A 11 -1.27 4.25 8.67
CA ALA A 11 -0.43 3.88 7.54
C ALA A 11 0.15 5.08 6.79
N SER A 12 1.36 4.90 6.26
CA SER A 12 1.88 5.72 5.17
C SER A 12 1.29 5.22 3.87
N VAL A 13 0.79 6.12 3.02
CA VAL A 13 0.02 5.75 1.82
C VAL A 13 0.66 6.25 0.54
N ALA A 14 0.45 5.50 -0.55
CA ALA A 14 0.82 5.90 -1.90
C ALA A 14 -0.21 5.42 -2.93
N PHE A 15 -0.70 6.33 -3.76
CA PHE A 15 -1.63 6.00 -4.84
C PHE A 15 -0.88 5.46 -6.05
N SER A 16 -1.41 4.43 -6.69
CA SER A 16 -0.95 4.03 -8.01
C SER A 16 -1.21 5.17 -9.01
N PRO A 17 -0.24 5.57 -9.84
CA PRO A 17 -0.42 6.75 -10.70
C PRO A 17 -1.47 6.59 -11.80
N ASP A 18 -1.62 5.38 -12.33
CA ASP A 18 -2.42 5.10 -13.54
C ASP A 18 -3.37 3.90 -13.34
N SER A 19 -3.61 3.47 -12.10
CA SER A 19 -4.49 2.33 -11.78
C SER A 19 -5.25 2.55 -10.47
N PRO A 20 -6.43 1.91 -10.27
CA PRO A 20 -7.28 2.15 -9.12
C PRO A 20 -6.80 1.37 -7.88
N TYR A 21 -5.54 1.58 -7.48
CA TYR A 21 -4.94 0.93 -6.32
C TYR A 21 -4.30 1.93 -5.38
N LEU A 22 -4.28 1.57 -4.09
CA LEU A 22 -3.69 2.32 -3.01
C LEU A 22 -2.79 1.39 -2.20
N ALA A 23 -1.51 1.71 -2.06
CA ALA A 23 -0.62 1.02 -1.16
C ALA A 23 -0.67 1.69 0.21
N ALA A 24 -0.72 0.90 1.28
CA ALA A 24 -0.66 1.38 2.65
C ALA A 24 0.36 0.54 3.43
N GLY A 25 1.40 1.18 3.94
CA GLY A 25 2.41 0.55 4.79
C GLY A 25 2.22 0.96 6.25
N THR A 26 2.34 0.03 7.19
CA THR A 26 2.22 0.32 8.63
C THR A 26 3.11 1.49 9.05
N MET A 27 2.52 2.55 9.57
CA MET A 27 3.24 3.81 9.84
C MET A 27 4.18 3.68 11.03
N ALA A 28 5.38 4.26 10.89
CA ALA A 28 6.30 4.47 12.00
C ALA A 28 5.64 5.25 13.16
N GLY A 29 5.90 4.85 14.40
CA GLY A 29 5.34 5.51 15.58
C GLY A 29 3.85 5.23 15.84
N ALA A 30 3.15 4.51 14.96
CA ALA A 30 1.82 4.02 15.25
C ALA A 30 1.88 2.87 16.27
N VAL A 31 1.00 2.89 17.25
CA VAL A 31 0.73 1.75 18.14
C VAL A 31 -0.70 1.34 17.87
N ASP A 32 -0.90 0.14 17.31
CA ASP A 32 -2.25 -0.40 17.20
C ASP A 32 -2.79 -0.79 18.58
N LEU A 33 -4.10 -0.96 18.70
CA LEU A 33 -4.76 -1.31 19.96
C LEU A 33 -4.28 -2.64 20.55
N SER A 34 -3.63 -3.48 19.73
CA SER A 34 -3.03 -4.75 20.12
C SER A 34 -1.54 -4.67 20.48
N PHE A 35 -0.94 -3.48 20.48
CA PHE A 35 0.51 -3.30 20.68
C PHE A 35 1.37 -4.15 19.74
N SER A 36 0.89 -4.42 18.52
CA SER A 36 1.63 -5.20 17.53
C SER A 36 2.88 -4.45 17.06
N SER A 37 4.02 -5.14 17.06
CA SER A 37 5.25 -4.67 16.43
C SER A 37 5.33 -5.05 14.94
N SER A 38 4.32 -5.70 14.40
CA SER A 38 4.29 -6.16 13.00
C SER A 38 4.23 -4.96 12.05
N ALA A 39 4.95 -5.04 10.94
CA ALA A 39 4.89 -4.06 9.86
C ALA A 39 4.50 -4.76 8.57
N ASN A 40 3.44 -4.30 7.91
CA ASN A 40 2.95 -4.87 6.67
C ASN A 40 2.82 -3.78 5.60
N LEU A 41 2.91 -4.20 4.35
CA LEU A 41 2.51 -3.45 3.16
C LEU A 41 1.25 -4.09 2.61
N GLU A 42 0.13 -3.39 2.67
CA GLU A 42 -1.15 -3.79 2.12
C GLU A 42 -1.40 -3.01 0.81
N VAL A 43 -2.02 -3.65 -0.18
CA VAL A 43 -2.51 -3.01 -1.40
C VAL A 43 -4.03 -3.13 -1.43
N PHE A 44 -4.69 -1.99 -1.53
CA PHE A 44 -6.14 -1.86 -1.61
C PHE A 44 -6.58 -1.58 -3.04
N LYS A 45 -7.71 -2.16 -3.45
CA LYS A 45 -8.39 -1.78 -4.70
C LYS A 45 -9.43 -0.70 -4.42
N LEU A 46 -9.34 0.39 -5.17
CA LEU A 46 -10.28 1.52 -5.11
C LEU A 46 -11.51 1.19 -5.95
N ASP A 47 -12.41 0.36 -5.41
CA ASP A 47 -13.63 -0.06 -6.10
C ASP A 47 -14.84 0.83 -5.78
N PHE A 48 -14.98 1.96 -6.47
CA PHE A 48 -16.11 2.89 -6.31
C PHE A 48 -17.44 2.43 -6.90
N GLN A 49 -17.51 1.22 -7.47
CA GLN A 49 -18.77 0.66 -7.98
C GLN A 49 -19.55 -0.08 -6.89
N SER A 50 -18.85 -0.56 -5.85
CA SER A 50 -19.46 -1.19 -4.69
C SER A 50 -19.92 -0.16 -3.65
N ASP A 51 -21.13 -0.38 -3.12
CA ASP A 51 -21.69 0.37 -1.98
C ASP A 51 -21.01 0.01 -0.64
N GLU A 52 -20.09 -0.97 -0.64
CA GLU A 52 -19.30 -1.32 0.54
C GLU A 52 -18.37 -0.16 0.96
N TRP A 53 -18.38 0.09 2.27
CA TRP A 53 -17.59 1.15 2.91
C TRP A 53 -16.11 0.78 3.06
N GLU A 54 -15.82 -0.50 3.26
CA GLU A 54 -14.46 -1.00 3.49
C GLU A 54 -13.75 -1.25 2.16
N LEU A 55 -12.49 -0.81 2.08
CA LEU A 55 -11.66 -1.05 0.91
C LEU A 55 -11.14 -2.51 0.91
N PRO A 56 -11.32 -3.27 -0.18
CA PRO A 56 -10.80 -4.63 -0.26
C PRO A 56 -9.28 -4.62 -0.39
N VAL A 57 -8.61 -5.42 0.45
CA VAL A 57 -7.20 -5.76 0.31
C VAL A 57 -7.05 -6.79 -0.80
N VAL A 58 -6.21 -6.48 -1.78
CA VAL A 58 -5.92 -7.34 -2.94
C VAL A 58 -4.51 -7.91 -2.92
N GLY A 59 -3.64 -7.43 -2.03
CA GLY A 59 -2.31 -7.97 -1.82
C GLY A 59 -1.74 -7.53 -0.48
N GLU A 60 -0.91 -8.36 0.14
CA GLU A 60 -0.27 -8.07 1.42
C GLU A 60 1.14 -8.69 1.45
N CYS A 61 2.07 -8.00 2.10
CA CYS A 61 3.41 -8.51 2.36
C CYS A 61 3.91 -8.03 3.72
N ALA A 62 4.56 -8.92 4.47
CA ALA A 62 5.29 -8.52 5.67
C ALA A 62 6.51 -7.67 5.30
N SER A 63 6.69 -6.58 6.03
CA SER A 63 7.87 -5.73 6.01
C SER A 63 8.74 -6.03 7.23
N SER A 64 10.06 -5.90 7.07
CA SER A 64 10.98 -6.01 8.21
C SER A 64 10.77 -4.90 9.22
N GLU A 65 10.45 -3.69 8.75
CA GLU A 65 10.34 -2.49 9.56
C GLU A 65 9.13 -1.64 9.13
N ARG A 66 8.76 -0.70 10.00
CA ARG A 66 7.65 0.24 9.76
C ARG A 66 8.04 1.33 8.75
N PHE A 67 7.03 1.89 8.10
CA PHE A 67 7.19 2.85 7.01
C PHE A 67 7.20 4.29 7.52
N SER A 68 8.26 5.02 7.18
CA SER A 68 8.35 6.47 7.34
C SER A 68 7.78 7.21 6.12
N ARG A 69 7.88 6.60 4.93
CA ARG A 69 7.34 7.14 3.68
C ARG A 69 7.05 6.02 2.69
N LEU A 70 6.03 6.23 1.85
CA LEU A 70 5.67 5.33 0.77
C LEU A 70 5.50 6.12 -0.53
N SER A 71 5.90 5.54 -1.66
CA SER A 71 5.69 6.12 -2.99
C SER A 71 5.43 5.02 -4.00
N TRP A 72 4.64 5.32 -5.02
CA TRP A 72 4.32 4.39 -6.10
C TRP A 72 4.71 5.02 -7.43
N GLY A 73 5.71 4.42 -8.08
CA GLY A 73 6.22 4.85 -9.38
C GLY A 73 5.36 4.36 -10.54
N LYS A 74 5.39 5.11 -11.65
CA LYS A 74 4.73 4.70 -12.89
C LYS A 74 5.41 3.47 -13.51
N PRO A 75 4.68 2.62 -14.24
CA PRO A 75 5.27 1.57 -15.04
C PRO A 75 6.21 2.14 -16.10
N GLY A 76 7.34 1.46 -16.32
CA GLY A 76 8.24 1.78 -17.42
C GLY A 76 7.62 1.44 -18.79
N PRO A 77 7.98 2.16 -19.86
CA PRO A 77 7.43 1.92 -21.19
C PRO A 77 7.69 0.47 -21.65
N GLY A 78 6.64 -0.23 -22.06
CA GLY A 78 6.72 -1.60 -22.58
C GLY A 78 6.97 -2.69 -21.53
N SER A 79 7.03 -2.35 -20.24
CA SER A 79 7.27 -3.35 -19.19
C SER A 79 5.99 -4.09 -18.82
N LYS A 80 5.87 -5.35 -19.27
CA LYS A 80 4.79 -6.25 -18.84
C LYS A 80 5.00 -6.76 -17.41
N GLU A 81 6.26 -6.94 -17.00
CA GLU A 81 6.59 -7.46 -15.67
C GLU A 81 6.33 -6.44 -14.56
N TYR A 82 6.43 -5.14 -14.87
CA TYR A 82 6.14 -4.04 -13.94
C TYR A 82 4.98 -3.19 -14.46
N ALA A 83 3.93 -3.83 -15.00
CA ALA A 83 2.80 -3.14 -15.61
C ALA A 83 2.04 -2.21 -14.63
N LEU A 84 2.12 -2.49 -13.33
CA LEU A 84 1.57 -1.65 -12.27
C LEU A 84 2.62 -0.71 -11.64
N GLY A 85 3.83 -0.63 -12.20
CA GLY A 85 4.95 0.13 -11.63
C GLY A 85 5.61 -0.56 -10.45
N LEU A 86 6.22 0.24 -9.58
CA LEU A 86 6.95 -0.21 -8.39
C LEU A 86 6.52 0.60 -7.18
N ILE A 87 6.41 -0.06 -6.03
CA ILE A 87 6.21 0.60 -4.75
C ILE A 87 7.57 0.70 -4.06
N ALA A 88 7.93 1.89 -3.61
CA ALA A 88 9.13 2.14 -2.82
C ALA A 88 8.74 2.64 -1.43
N GLY A 89 9.30 2.03 -0.40
CA GLY A 89 9.03 2.38 0.99
C GLY A 89 10.31 2.67 1.73
N GLY A 90 10.37 3.87 2.33
CA GLY A 90 11.41 4.23 3.29
C GLY A 90 11.03 3.68 4.66
N LEU A 91 11.94 2.92 5.24
CA LEU A 91 11.76 2.26 6.53
C LEU A 91 12.38 3.08 7.67
N VAL A 92 12.06 2.73 8.91
CA VAL A 92 12.57 3.43 10.10
C VAL A 92 14.02 3.14 10.45
N ASP A 93 14.55 2.01 9.98
CA ASP A 93 15.96 1.63 10.11
C ASP A 93 16.88 2.37 9.11
N GLY A 94 16.31 3.22 8.25
CA GLY A 94 17.02 3.92 7.18
C GLY A 94 17.12 3.13 5.87
N GLY A 95 16.58 1.92 5.82
CA GLY A 95 16.49 1.10 4.62
C GLY A 95 15.43 1.60 3.64
N ILE A 96 15.58 1.19 2.38
CA ILE A 96 14.57 1.36 1.33
C ILE A 96 14.27 -0.01 0.75
N ASN A 97 13.01 -0.41 0.83
CA ASN A 97 12.54 -1.63 0.20
C ASN A 97 11.70 -1.28 -1.04
N ILE A 98 11.76 -2.14 -2.04
CA ILE A 98 11.07 -1.99 -3.32
C ILE A 98 10.24 -3.25 -3.58
N TRP A 99 8.97 -3.04 -3.93
CA TRP A 99 8.03 -4.11 -4.21
C TRP A 99 7.45 -3.99 -5.61
N ASN A 100 7.22 -5.15 -6.24
CA ASN A 100 6.42 -5.24 -7.46
C ASN A 100 4.96 -5.52 -7.06
N PRO A 101 4.05 -4.53 -7.13
CA PRO A 101 2.64 -4.72 -6.80
C PRO A 101 1.95 -5.82 -7.63
N LEU A 102 2.38 -6.03 -8.88
CA LEU A 102 1.83 -7.08 -9.75
C LEU A 102 2.11 -8.50 -9.22
N ARG A 103 3.16 -8.68 -8.41
CA ARG A 103 3.48 -9.97 -7.78
C ARG A 103 2.88 -10.13 -6.39
N LEU A 104 2.38 -9.04 -5.80
CA LEU A 104 1.76 -9.04 -4.47
C LEU A 104 0.25 -9.33 -4.53
N MET A 105 -0.37 -9.09 -5.70
CA MET A 105 -1.77 -9.33 -6.01
C MET A 105 -1.92 -10.58 -6.87
#